data_AF-A0A449AVH2-F1
#
_entry.id   AF-A0A449AVH2-F1
#
_cell.length_a   1.000
_cell.length_b   1.000
_cell.length_c   1.000
_cell.angle_alpha   90.00
_cell.angle_beta   90.00
_cell.angle_gamma   90.00
#
_symmetry.space_group_name_H-M   'P 1'
#
loop_
_entity.id
_entity.type
_entity.pdbx_description
1 polymer ?
#
loop_
_entity_poly.entity_id
_entity_poly.type
_entity_poly.pdbx_seq_one_letter_code
_entity_poly.pdbx_strand_id
1 'polypeptide(L)'
;MNRKIILYLKNRFKEKRTYLIFIGFFILWISLFGIFVLGQTRREIKLNFLDLFSVATFITCLSSLFVLVFKWGFLRGTIERIRSNLETNHQIRNERRMQKMSHQEKEVFHRLEKERLAKKESKKNRSNFGFYLVFVTYLLASIPLILLSMHSFGFF
;
A
#
# COMPACT_ATOMS: atom_id res chain seq x y z
N MET A 1 -16.77 -24.31 -3.20
CA MET A 1 -15.81 -23.18 -3.08
C MET A 1 -16.40 -22.13 -2.14
N ASN A 2 -15.62 -21.69 -1.14
CA ASN A 2 -16.09 -21.32 0.19
C ASN A 2 -16.90 -20.01 0.29
N ARG A 3 -18.16 -20.06 0.75
CA ARG A 3 -18.96 -18.89 1.18
C ARG A 3 -18.18 -17.94 2.11
N LYS A 4 -17.28 -18.48 2.92
CA LYS A 4 -16.37 -17.71 3.81
C LYS A 4 -15.42 -16.78 3.04
N ILE A 5 -14.90 -17.21 1.88
CA ILE A 5 -14.01 -16.38 1.04
C ILE A 5 -14.80 -15.24 0.39
N ILE A 6 -16.00 -15.51 -0.11
CA ILE A 6 -16.87 -14.50 -0.72
C ILE A 6 -17.26 -13.43 0.32
N LEU A 7 -17.66 -13.86 1.52
CA LEU A 7 -17.98 -12.95 2.62
C LEU A 7 -16.76 -12.14 3.06
N TYR A 8 -15.59 -12.76 3.12
CA TYR A 8 -14.33 -12.08 3.42
C TYR A 8 -14.01 -10.99 2.39
N LEU A 9 -14.07 -11.32 1.09
CA LEU A 9 -13.83 -10.36 0.00
C LEU A 9 -14.85 -9.21 0.06
N LYS A 10 -16.15 -9.52 0.20
CA LYS A 10 -17.21 -8.50 0.30
C LYS A 10 -16.97 -7.52 1.45
N ASN A 11 -16.51 -8.01 2.60
CA ASN A 11 -16.17 -7.15 3.73
C ASN A 11 -14.92 -6.29 3.46
N ARG A 12 -13.94 -6.80 2.73
CA ARG A 12 -12.73 -6.04 2.34
C ARG A 12 -12.99 -4.97 1.29
N PHE A 13 -13.93 -5.20 0.37
CA PHE A 13 -14.39 -4.19 -0.58
C PHE A 13 -15.11 -3.03 0.11
N LYS A 14 -15.83 -3.26 1.22
CA LYS A 14 -16.49 -2.21 2.00
C LYS A 14 -15.54 -1.34 2.84
N GLU A 15 -14.26 -1.70 2.94
CA GLU A 15 -13.29 -0.97 3.74
C GLU A 15 -12.97 0.38 3.08
N LYS A 16 -13.29 1.51 3.74
CA LYS A 16 -13.03 2.88 3.23
C LYS A 16 -11.60 3.07 2.71
N ARG A 17 -10.64 2.41 3.36
CA ARG A 17 -9.22 2.45 2.99
C ARG A 17 -8.96 1.85 1.60
N THR A 18 -9.67 0.80 1.21
CA THR A 18 -9.56 0.19 -0.12
C THR A 18 -9.92 1.22 -1.20
N TYR A 19 -11.03 1.95 -1.00
CA TYR A 19 -11.45 3.02 -1.92
C TYR A 19 -10.45 4.17 -1.98
N LEU A 20 -9.91 4.61 -0.84
CA LEU A 20 -8.90 5.68 -0.82
C LEU A 20 -7.64 5.30 -1.62
N ILE A 21 -7.17 4.05 -1.47
CA ILE A 21 -6.03 3.55 -2.24
C ILE A 21 -6.39 3.52 -3.73
N PHE A 22 -7.56 2.99 -4.08
CA PHE A 22 -8.01 2.88 -5.47
C PHE A 22 -8.14 4.25 -6.14
N ILE A 23 -8.79 5.21 -5.48
CA ILE A 23 -8.93 6.59 -5.97
C ILE A 23 -7.56 7.25 -6.13
N GLY A 24 -6.63 7.04 -5.20
CA GLY A 24 -5.27 7.59 -5.31
C GLY A 24 -4.53 7.11 -6.57
N PHE A 25 -4.60 5.81 -6.87
CA PHE A 25 -4.01 5.26 -8.10
C PHE A 25 -4.77 5.66 -9.36
N PHE A 26 -6.09 5.83 -9.27
CA PHE A 26 -6.89 6.34 -10.38
C PHE A 26 -6.53 7.78 -10.75
N ILE A 27 -6.35 8.65 -9.74
CA ILE A 27 -5.88 10.03 -9.95
C ILE A 27 -4.47 10.03 -10.57
N LEU A 28 -3.56 9.22 -10.04
CA LEU A 28 -2.21 9.05 -10.60
C LEU A 28 -2.27 8.66 -12.09
N TRP A 29 -3.11 7.69 -12.42
CA TRP A 29 -3.31 7.23 -13.79
C TRP A 29 -3.83 8.35 -14.71
N ILE A 30 -4.87 9.09 -14.28
CA ILE A 30 -5.39 10.25 -15.04
C ILE A 30 -4.30 11.30 -15.23
N SER A 31 -3.53 11.61 -14.19
CA SER A 31 -2.46 12.60 -14.27
C SER A 31 -1.37 12.19 -15.27
N LEU A 32 -0.93 10.94 -15.22
CA LEU A 32 0.04 10.41 -16.19
C LEU A 32 -0.52 10.47 -17.62
N PHE A 33 -1.74 10.00 -17.81
CA PHE A 33 -2.42 10.03 -19.10
C PHE A 33 -2.52 11.46 -19.66
N GLY A 34 -2.95 12.42 -18.83
CA GLY A 34 -3.05 13.82 -19.22
C GLY A 34 -1.70 14.45 -19.60
N ILE A 35 -0.63 14.12 -18.86
CA ILE A 35 0.74 14.57 -19.20
C ILE A 35 1.15 14.06 -20.58
N PHE A 36 0.90 12.78 -20.87
CA PHE A 36 1.23 12.20 -22.17
C PHE A 36 0.43 12.82 -23.32
N VAL A 37 -0.88 13.03 -23.13
CA VAL A 37 -1.74 13.70 -24.13
C VAL A 37 -1.27 15.13 -24.39
N LEU A 38 -1.01 15.92 -23.35
CA LEU A 38 -0.51 17.30 -23.50
C LEU A 38 0.88 17.36 -24.15
N GLY A 39 1.73 16.38 -23.85
CA GLY A 39 3.05 16.24 -24.47
C GLY A 39 2.96 15.96 -25.97
N GLN A 40 1.95 15.20 -26.40
CA GLN A 40 1.69 14.91 -27.81
C GLN A 40 1.38 16.17 -28.61
N THR A 41 0.49 17.03 -28.08
CA THR A 41 0.11 18.30 -28.71
C THR A 41 1.31 19.23 -28.96
N ARG A 42 2.37 19.12 -28.14
CA ARG A 42 3.53 20.02 -28.21
C ARG A 42 4.69 19.50 -29.07
N ARG A 43 4.78 18.20 -29.35
CA ARG A 43 6.00 17.60 -29.94
C ARG A 43 5.84 17.00 -31.34
N GLU A 44 4.68 17.17 -32.00
CA GLU A 44 4.37 16.51 -33.30
C GLU A 44 4.56 14.98 -33.31
N ILE A 45 4.72 14.34 -32.15
CA ILE A 45 4.85 12.90 -32.04
C ILE A 45 3.46 12.31 -32.26
N LYS A 46 3.26 11.60 -33.37
CA LYS A 46 2.00 10.89 -33.65
C LYS A 46 1.98 9.53 -32.93
N LEU A 47 1.85 9.55 -31.60
CA LEU A 47 1.48 8.34 -30.86
C LEU A 47 -0.01 8.06 -31.01
N ASN A 48 -0.39 6.79 -31.14
CA ASN A 48 -1.80 6.43 -31.11
C ASN A 48 -2.35 6.62 -29.69
N PHE A 49 -3.63 6.97 -29.58
CA PHE A 49 -4.29 7.12 -28.27
C PHE A 49 -4.18 5.84 -27.42
N LEU A 50 -4.21 4.67 -28.08
CA LEU A 50 -4.04 3.36 -27.45
C LEU A 50 -2.65 3.21 -26.81
N ASP A 51 -1.61 3.76 -27.44
CA ASP A 51 -0.25 3.71 -26.91
C ASP A 51 -0.12 4.59 -25.66
N LEU A 52 -0.71 5.79 -25.67
CA LEU A 52 -0.72 6.66 -24.49
C LEU A 52 -1.46 6.00 -23.32
N PHE A 53 -2.60 5.37 -23.61
CA PHE A 53 -3.39 4.65 -22.63
C PHE A 53 -2.62 3.43 -22.06
N SER A 54 -1.95 2.68 -22.94
CA SER A 54 -1.12 1.53 -22.56
C SER A 54 0.05 1.95 -21.66
N VAL A 55 0.79 2.99 -22.05
CA VAL A 55 1.93 3.53 -21.29
C VAL A 55 1.50 4.02 -19.90
N ALA A 56 0.42 4.81 -19.80
CA ALA A 56 -0.08 5.29 -18.51
C ALA A 56 -0.52 4.13 -17.60
N THR A 57 -1.20 3.12 -18.17
CA THR A 57 -1.64 1.91 -17.45
C THR A 57 -0.46 1.09 -16.95
N PHE A 58 0.56 0.90 -17.80
CA PHE A 58 1.77 0.16 -17.46
C PHE A 58 2.59 0.84 -16.36
N ILE A 59 2.82 2.16 -16.46
CA ILE A 59 3.54 2.93 -15.42
C ILE A 59 2.78 2.87 -14.09
N THR A 60 1.45 2.96 -14.12
CA THR A 60 0.62 2.84 -12.91
C THR A 60 0.73 1.43 -12.30
N CYS A 61 0.74 0.38 -13.13
CA CYS A 61 0.97 -0.99 -12.70
C CYS A 61 2.34 -1.14 -12.00
N LEU A 62 3.42 -0.67 -12.63
CA LEU A 62 4.76 -0.69 -12.06
C LEU A 62 4.85 0.09 -10.75
N SER A 63 4.22 1.26 -10.68
CA SER A 63 4.16 2.07 -9.46
C SER A 63 3.48 1.32 -8.31
N SER A 64 2.38 0.61 -8.60
CA SER A 64 1.68 -0.20 -7.61
C SER A 64 2.51 -1.39 -7.11
N LEU A 65 3.25 -2.03 -8.02
CA LEU A 65 4.20 -3.10 -7.69
C LEU A 65 5.33 -2.58 -6.81
N PHE A 66 5.91 -1.44 -7.16
CA PHE A 66 6.97 -0.80 -6.37
C PHE A 66 6.50 -0.52 -4.95
N VAL A 67 5.29 0.03 -4.77
CA VAL A 67 4.70 0.26 -3.44
C VAL A 67 4.53 -1.05 -2.67
N LEU A 68 4.10 -2.14 -3.32
CA LEU A 68 3.98 -3.46 -2.69
C LEU A 68 5.35 -3.99 -2.23
N VAL A 69 6.36 -3.93 -3.09
CA VAL A 69 7.74 -4.37 -2.79
C VAL A 69 8.32 -3.55 -1.64
N PHE A 70 8.18 -2.21 -1.68
CA PHE A 70 8.63 -1.33 -0.61
C PHE A 70 7.96 -1.69 0.72
N LYS A 71 6.65 -1.94 0.69
CA LYS A 71 5.90 -2.29 1.89
C LYS A 71 6.27 -3.66 2.46
N TRP A 72 6.67 -4.61 1.63
CA TRP A 72 7.09 -5.94 2.06
C TRP A 72 8.53 -5.98 2.57
N GLY A 73 9.49 -5.46 1.80
CA GLY A 73 10.92 -5.56 2.12
C GLY A 73 11.42 -4.40 2.96
N PHE A 74 11.40 -3.20 2.39
CA PHE A 74 12.10 -2.04 2.95
C PHE A 74 11.41 -1.44 4.18
N LEU A 75 10.09 -1.25 4.09
CA LEU A 75 9.31 -0.58 5.13
C LEU A 75 9.20 -1.46 6.38
N ARG A 76 9.07 -2.78 6.23
CA ARG A 76 8.97 -3.69 7.37
C ARG A 76 10.25 -3.71 8.19
N GLY A 77 11.41 -3.88 7.55
CA GLY A 77 12.71 -3.84 8.24
C GLY A 77 13.02 -2.48 8.86
N THR A 78 12.70 -1.39 8.16
CA THR A 78 12.92 -0.03 8.70
C THR A 78 11.99 0.27 9.88
N ILE A 79 10.71 -0.10 9.78
CA ILE A 79 9.76 0.07 10.88
C ILE A 79 10.15 -0.79 12.08
N GLU A 80 10.58 -2.03 11.88
CA GLU A 80 11.04 -2.91 12.97
C GLU A 80 12.30 -2.37 13.65
N ARG A 81 13.25 -1.81 12.89
CA ARG A 81 14.45 -1.16 13.45
C ARG A 81 14.13 0.13 14.20
N ILE A 82 13.25 0.98 13.68
CA ILE A 82 12.81 2.20 14.38
C ILE A 82 12.03 1.83 15.64
N ARG A 83 11.15 0.83 15.53
CA ARG A 83 10.31 0.37 16.64
C ARG A 83 11.14 -0.23 17.76
N SER A 84 12.13 -1.07 17.44
CA SER A 84 13.04 -1.63 18.45
C SER A 84 13.81 -0.52 19.16
N ASN A 85 14.36 0.45 18.43
CA ASN A 85 15.03 1.61 19.05
C ASN A 85 14.11 2.42 19.97
N LEU A 86 12.85 2.63 19.58
CA LEU A 86 11.86 3.31 20.41
C LEU A 86 11.46 2.48 21.63
N GLU A 87 11.30 1.17 21.49
CA GLU A 87 10.96 0.25 22.58
C GLU A 87 12.12 0.18 23.60
N THR A 88 13.38 0.10 23.15
CA THR A 88 14.56 0.16 24.02
C THR A 88 14.62 1.47 24.79
N ASN A 89 14.42 2.61 24.13
CA ASN A 89 14.40 3.91 24.82
C ASN A 89 13.24 4.03 25.82
N HIS A 90 12.08 3.46 25.49
CA HIS A 90 10.92 3.43 26.38
C HIS A 90 11.19 2.53 27.59
N GLN A 91 11.81 1.36 27.40
CA GLN A 91 12.22 0.45 28.48
C GLN A 91 13.20 1.14 29.44
N ILE A 92 14.27 1.76 28.92
CA ILE A 92 15.24 2.50 29.73
C ILE A 92 14.56 3.61 30.55
N ARG A 93 13.64 4.35 29.93
CA ARG A 93 12.88 5.40 30.61
C ARG A 93 11.94 4.84 31.68
N ASN A 94 11.28 3.72 31.40
CA ASN A 94 10.39 3.04 32.33
C ASN A 94 11.16 2.46 33.52
N GLU A 95 12.31 1.82 33.30
CA GLU A 95 13.17 1.29 34.38
C GLU A 95 13.62 2.38 35.34
N ARG A 96 14.08 3.52 34.82
CA ARG A 96 14.43 4.69 35.64
C ARG A 96 13.24 5.24 36.42
N ARG A 97 12.02 5.10 35.89
CA ARG A 97 10.79 5.53 36.58
C ARG A 97 10.38 4.53 37.65
N MET A 98 10.46 3.23 37.37
CA MET A 98 10.14 2.14 38.30
C MET A 98 11.11 2.09 39.48
N GLN A 99 12.38 2.45 39.29
CA GLN A 99 13.36 2.58 40.38
C GLN A 99 12.95 3.63 41.44
N LYS A 100 12.10 4.61 41.06
CA LYS A 100 11.62 5.68 41.95
C LYS A 100 10.23 5.41 42.54
N MET A 101 9.59 4.30 42.17
CA MET A 101 8.21 3.98 42.58
C MET A 101 8.18 3.03 43.78
N SER A 102 7.13 3.17 44.59
CA SER A 102 6.80 2.23 45.67
C SER A 102 6.36 0.88 45.09
N HIS A 103 6.39 -0.17 45.91
CA HIS A 103 6.01 -1.53 45.49
C HIS A 103 4.56 -1.61 44.99
N GLN A 104 3.64 -0.85 45.60
CA GLN A 104 2.23 -0.81 45.18
C GLN A 104 2.05 -0.06 43.84
N GLU A 105 2.83 1.00 43.60
CA GLU A 105 2.77 1.76 42.36
C GLU A 105 3.29 0.96 41.16
N LYS A 106 4.27 0.07 41.38
CA LYS A 106 4.80 -0.84 40.35
C LYS A 106 3.74 -1.82 39.83
N GLU A 107 2.91 -2.36 40.71
CA GLU A 107 1.85 -3.31 40.32
C GLU A 107 0.78 -2.64 39.44
N VAL A 108 0.37 -1.42 39.80
CA VAL A 108 -0.58 -0.62 39.01
C VAL A 108 0.01 -0.26 37.65
N PHE A 109 1.30 0.09 37.61
CA PHE A 109 2.00 0.41 36.37
C PHE A 109 2.04 -0.79 35.41
N HIS A 110 2.39 -1.99 35.89
CA HIS A 110 2.41 -3.20 35.06
C HIS A 110 1.03 -3.57 34.52
N ARG A 111 -0.04 -3.35 35.30
CA ARG A 111 -1.41 -3.62 34.84
C ARG A 111 -1.82 -2.70 33.70
N LEU A 112 -1.54 -1.39 33.83
CA LEU A 112 -1.83 -0.40 32.79
C LEU A 112 -1.01 -0.62 31.51
N GLU A 113 0.23 -1.08 31.63
CA GLU A 113 1.09 -1.37 30.48
C GLU A 113 0.60 -2.60 29.70
N LYS A 114 0.17 -3.67 30.39
CA LYS A 114 -0.47 -4.83 29.77
C LYS A 114 -1.73 -4.46 28.98
N GLU A 115 -2.59 -3.59 29.53
CA GLU A 115 -3.78 -3.12 28.81
C GLU A 115 -3.44 -2.28 27.57
N ARG A 116 -2.39 -1.46 27.64
CA ARG A 116 -1.92 -0.68 26.48
C ARG A 116 -1.35 -1.58 25.39
N LEU A 117 -0.62 -2.62 25.76
CA LEU A 117 -0.07 -3.60 24.81
C LEU A 117 -1.19 -4.39 24.11
N ALA A 118 -2.17 -4.87 24.87
CA ALA A 118 -3.34 -5.57 24.31
C ALA A 118 -4.11 -4.70 23.31
N LYS A 119 -4.29 -3.39 23.60
CA LYS A 119 -4.92 -2.44 22.68
C LYS A 119 -4.09 -2.14 21.42
N LYS A 120 -2.76 -2.30 21.48
CA LYS A 120 -1.87 -2.10 20.32
C LYS A 120 -1.85 -3.34 19.42
N GLU A 121 -1.88 -4.55 19.99
CA GLU A 121 -1.88 -5.79 19.23
C GLU A 121 -3.14 -5.95 18.37
N SER A 122 -4.30 -5.58 18.90
CA SER A 122 -5.57 -5.62 18.15
C SER A 122 -5.56 -4.72 16.90
N LYS A 123 -4.69 -3.71 16.83
CA LYS A 123 -4.56 -2.78 15.69
C LYS A 123 -3.48 -3.17 14.67
N LYS A 124 -2.64 -4.17 14.97
CA LYS A 124 -1.40 -4.46 14.20
C LYS A 124 -1.67 -5.16 12.86
N ASN A 125 -2.75 -5.93 12.73
CA ASN A 125 -3.08 -6.67 11.49
C ASN A 125 -3.94 -5.86 10.52
N ARG A 126 -3.38 -4.79 9.96
CA ARG A 126 -4.00 -4.07 8.85
C ARG A 126 -3.75 -4.80 7.53
N SER A 127 -4.81 -5.15 6.83
CA SER A 127 -4.71 -5.85 5.53
C SER A 127 -4.10 -4.97 4.45
N ASN A 128 -3.43 -5.61 3.48
CA ASN A 128 -2.88 -4.98 2.28
C ASN A 128 -3.80 -5.12 1.06
N PHE A 129 -5.01 -5.63 1.27
CA PHE A 129 -5.98 -5.94 0.21
C PHE A 129 -6.13 -4.85 -0.86
N GLY A 130 -6.28 -3.58 -0.47
CA GLY A 130 -6.46 -2.51 -1.44
C GLY A 130 -5.28 -2.32 -2.41
N PHE A 131 -4.04 -2.58 -1.97
CA PHE A 131 -2.87 -2.50 -2.86
C PHE A 131 -2.82 -3.69 -3.82
N TYR A 132 -3.17 -4.89 -3.35
CA TYR A 132 -3.26 -6.06 -4.23
C TYR A 132 -4.38 -5.90 -5.26
N LEU A 133 -5.52 -5.34 -4.85
CA LEU A 133 -6.64 -5.07 -5.74
C LEU A 133 -6.20 -4.15 -6.88
N VAL A 134 -5.59 -3.00 -6.54
CA VAL A 134 -5.05 -2.06 -7.53
C VAL A 134 -4.06 -2.76 -8.46
N PHE A 135 -3.06 -3.45 -7.91
CA PHE A 135 -2.05 -4.13 -8.72
C PHE A 135 -2.69 -5.12 -9.70
N VAL A 136 -3.59 -5.98 -9.23
CA VAL A 136 -4.28 -6.96 -10.09
C VAL A 136 -5.12 -6.27 -11.16
N THR A 137 -5.85 -5.19 -10.82
CA THR A 137 -6.64 -4.43 -11.78
C THR A 137 -5.77 -3.84 -12.90
N TYR A 138 -4.68 -3.16 -12.55
CA TYR A 138 -3.81 -2.54 -13.56
C TYR A 138 -2.97 -3.58 -14.32
N LEU A 139 -2.60 -4.69 -13.69
CA LEU A 139 -1.94 -5.81 -14.36
C LEU A 139 -2.84 -6.42 -15.45
N LEU A 140 -4.08 -6.76 -15.08
CA LEU A 140 -5.07 -7.31 -16.01
C LEU A 140 -5.43 -6.34 -17.14
N ALA A 141 -5.41 -5.02 -16.89
CA ALA A 141 -5.59 -4.02 -17.92
C ALA A 141 -4.37 -3.88 -18.84
N SER A 142 -3.15 -3.92 -18.27
CA SER A 142 -1.91 -3.69 -19.03
C SER A 142 -1.59 -4.78 -20.05
N ILE A 143 -1.82 -6.06 -19.71
CA ILE A 143 -1.52 -7.20 -20.60
C ILE A 143 -2.21 -7.08 -21.97
N PRO A 144 -3.55 -6.96 -22.07
CA PRO A 144 -4.22 -6.85 -23.36
C PRO A 144 -3.87 -5.56 -24.10
N LEU A 145 -3.65 -4.44 -23.39
CA LEU A 145 -3.27 -3.18 -24.02
C LEU A 145 -1.89 -3.23 -24.67
N ILE A 146 -0.93 -3.90 -24.03
CA ILE A 146 0.40 -4.11 -24.60
C ILE A 146 0.29 -5.00 -25.84
N LEU A 147 -0.48 -6.09 -25.78
CA LEU A 147 -0.70 -6.98 -26.93
C LEU A 147 -1.34 -6.24 -28.12
N LEU A 148 -2.35 -5.40 -27.86
CA LEU A 148 -3.01 -4.61 -28.90
C LEU A 148 -2.07 -3.55 -29.49
N SER A 149 -1.28 -2.88 -28.66
CA SER A 149 -0.26 -1.92 -29.11
C SER A 149 0.78 -2.60 -29.99
N MET A 150 1.31 -3.76 -29.58
CA MET A 150 2.28 -4.53 -30.39
C MET A 150 1.72 -4.94 -31.75
N HIS A 151 0.44 -5.33 -31.83
CA HIS A 151 -0.22 -5.63 -33.09
C HIS A 151 -0.36 -4.38 -33.98
N SER A 152 -0.66 -3.22 -33.41
CA SER A 152 -0.71 -1.95 -34.15
C SER A 152 0.64 -1.51 -34.73
N PHE A 153 1.76 -1.97 -34.16
CA PHE A 153 3.12 -1.70 -34.66
C PHE A 153 3.62 -2.70 -35.73
N GLY A 154 2.80 -3.67 -36.14
CA GLY A 154 3.16 -4.61 -37.22
C GLY A 154 4.20 -5.66 -36.82
N PHE A 155 4.26 -6.04 -35.55
CA PHE A 155 5.21 -7.06 -35.06
C PHE A 155 4.76 -8.52 -35.28
N PHE A 156 3.78 -8.78 -36.13
CA PHE A 156 3.41 -10.11 -36.66
C PHE A 156 2.87 -9.99 -38.08
#